data_AF-A0AAW2GP90-F1
#
_entry.id   AF-A0AAW2GP90-F1
#
_cell.length_a   1.000
_cell.length_b   1.000
_cell.length_c   1.000
_cell.angle_alpha   90.00
_cell.angle_beta   90.00
_cell.angle_gamma   90.00
#
_symmetry.space_group_name_H-M   'P 1'
#
loop_
_entity.id
_entity.type
_entity.pdbx_description
1 polymer ?
#
loop_
_entity_poly.entity_id
_entity_poly.type
_entity_poly.pdbx_seq_one_letter_code
_entity_poly.pdbx_strand_id
1 'polypeptide(L)'
;MEDAPSSNENALYFMKFCRSCRNRESFDAIAELAAELRRAYMVKGLQAQLDEKEAQKYVELVQKREIAHSIRQKQQEVFEEDLKCQSDILRKSEEYRRQLDEQLTRKEEEKRVNVEEAREYRKFLEEVDRAREEQERSKALEEKSKLVERTKRDRLLLEEMREVRRQEECEAEEKKHLEDLKYLKELKERSKEVKRLRQEQTERRERVLLEITKIILDAQARKREKEERLIDLVAEEVKYELALREMEETMRRKNMQRELAATLQEQIVFAKQCKLRFVEEDKVWAEELMKKIMEDEKMARYTAEAKRRMKIQYRKDLESLIEHRHRIREKEIARIEKIAKEQQRLELLEAERAKEERKQLLMIHAANIANFLNRATLTAEEEEIFDELIKKNQNSDNIDSTDVNETT
;
A
#
# COMPACT_ATOMS: atom_id res chain seq x y z
N MET A 1 75.07 -14.45 -9.24
CA MET A 1 76.39 -14.85 -9.74
C MET A 1 77.30 -13.67 -9.53
N GLU A 2 77.78 -13.49 -8.30
CA GLU A 2 78.84 -12.53 -7.98
C GLU A 2 79.76 -13.25 -6.99
N ASP A 3 81.01 -13.39 -7.39
CA ASP A 3 82.04 -14.16 -6.71
C ASP A 3 82.33 -13.58 -5.33
N ALA A 4 82.15 -14.38 -4.27
CA ALA A 4 82.63 -14.05 -2.95
C ALA A 4 84.16 -14.25 -2.91
N PRO A 5 84.99 -13.21 -2.71
CA PRO A 5 86.43 -13.40 -2.61
C PRO A 5 86.77 -14.11 -1.30
N SER A 6 87.76 -15.00 -1.38
CA SER A 6 88.18 -15.86 -0.28
C SER A 6 88.60 -15.05 0.96
N SER A 7 87.96 -15.30 2.10
CA SER A 7 88.24 -14.60 3.36
C SER A 7 89.67 -14.83 3.91
N ASN A 8 90.42 -15.77 3.35
CA ASN A 8 91.76 -16.14 3.82
C ASN A 8 92.87 -15.26 3.24
N GLU A 9 92.73 -14.74 2.02
CA GLU A 9 93.77 -13.90 1.39
C GLU A 9 93.84 -12.51 2.02
N ASN A 10 92.68 -11.93 2.38
CA ASN A 10 92.61 -10.63 3.06
C ASN A 10 93.19 -10.69 4.48
N ALA A 11 92.99 -11.80 5.20
CA ALA A 11 93.54 -12.00 6.54
C ALA A 11 95.07 -12.19 6.53
N LEU A 12 95.59 -12.91 5.52
CA LEU A 12 97.04 -13.10 5.31
C LEU A 12 97.74 -11.81 4.88
N TYR A 13 97.08 -10.96 4.07
CA TYR A 13 97.61 -9.65 3.68
C TYR A 13 97.71 -8.71 4.89
N PHE A 14 96.68 -8.68 5.75
CA PHE A 14 96.67 -7.87 6.97
C PHE A 14 97.76 -8.32 7.97
N MET A 15 97.96 -9.64 8.15
CA MET A 15 99.03 -10.16 9.02
C MET A 15 100.45 -9.86 8.50
N LYS A 16 100.69 -9.91 7.18
CA LYS A 16 101.99 -9.53 6.60
C LYS A 16 102.25 -8.02 6.72
N PHE A 17 101.21 -7.21 6.59
CA PHE A 17 101.30 -5.76 6.69
C PHE A 17 101.58 -5.29 8.13
N CYS A 18 100.94 -5.90 9.14
CA CYS A 18 101.19 -5.60 10.55
C CYS A 18 102.63 -5.95 11.04
N ARG A 19 103.35 -6.85 10.36
CA ARG A 19 104.76 -7.18 10.69
C ARG A 19 105.79 -6.20 10.12
N SER A 20 105.43 -5.39 9.12
CA SER A 20 106.33 -4.46 8.42
C SER A 20 106.36 -3.05 9.05
N CYS A 21 105.34 -2.68 9.83
CA CYS A 21 105.16 -1.32 10.35
C CYS A 21 105.56 -1.22 11.83
N ARG A 22 106.86 -0.99 12.10
CA ARG A 22 107.40 -0.73 13.46
C ARG A 22 107.72 0.77 13.71
N ASN A 23 107.14 1.67 12.91
CA ASN A 23 107.25 3.12 13.04
C ASN A 23 105.87 3.69 13.43
N ARG A 24 105.79 4.52 14.47
CA ARG A 24 104.52 5.10 14.98
C ARG A 24 103.79 5.97 13.94
N GLU A 25 104.53 6.71 13.13
CA GLU A 25 103.98 7.68 12.16
C GLU A 25 103.23 7.02 10.99
N SER A 26 103.61 5.81 10.60
CA SER A 26 102.88 5.09 9.54
C SER A 26 101.57 4.47 10.02
N PHE A 27 101.40 4.23 11.32
CA PHE A 27 100.14 3.74 11.89
C PHE A 27 99.06 4.83 11.91
N ASP A 28 99.44 6.08 12.19
CA ASP A 28 98.52 7.22 12.19
C ASP A 28 98.00 7.52 10.77
N ALA A 29 98.87 7.52 9.75
CA ALA A 29 98.45 7.71 8.35
C ALA A 29 97.52 6.60 7.83
N ILE A 30 97.74 5.34 8.24
CA ILE A 30 96.87 4.21 7.88
C ILE A 30 95.54 4.28 8.63
N ALA A 31 95.55 4.71 9.89
CA ALA A 31 94.33 4.92 10.68
C ALA A 31 93.48 6.07 10.12
N GLU A 32 94.11 7.15 9.65
CA GLU A 32 93.46 8.25 8.94
C GLU A 32 92.83 7.78 7.63
N LEU A 33 93.56 7.02 6.79
CA LEU A 33 93.02 6.45 5.57
C LEU A 33 91.84 5.48 5.85
N ALA A 34 91.94 4.65 6.88
CA ALA A 34 90.86 3.75 7.28
C ALA A 34 89.63 4.53 7.80
N ALA A 35 89.84 5.64 8.51
CA ALA A 35 88.76 6.53 8.95
C ALA A 35 88.10 7.24 7.76
N GLU A 36 88.88 7.71 6.78
CA GLU A 36 88.37 8.30 5.55
C GLU A 36 87.60 7.30 4.69
N LEU A 37 88.11 6.08 4.53
CA LEU A 37 87.40 5.01 3.82
C LEU A 37 86.08 4.65 4.52
N ARG A 38 86.07 4.55 5.85
CA ARG A 38 84.83 4.34 6.62
C ARG A 38 83.84 5.48 6.41
N ARG A 39 84.31 6.74 6.41
CA ARG A 39 83.46 7.91 6.10
C ARG A 39 82.91 7.82 4.67
N ALA A 40 83.73 7.46 3.68
CA ALA A 40 83.29 7.29 2.30
C ALA A 40 82.23 6.18 2.15
N TYR A 41 82.40 5.04 2.84
CA TYR A 41 81.39 3.98 2.86
C TYR A 41 80.10 4.41 3.56
N MET A 42 80.16 5.18 4.66
CA MET A 42 78.97 5.74 5.31
C MET A 42 78.24 6.72 4.38
N VAL A 43 78.97 7.59 3.68
CA VAL A 43 78.40 8.51 2.69
C VAL A 43 77.73 7.74 1.54
N LYS A 44 78.37 6.67 1.03
CA LYS A 44 77.78 5.79 0.02
C LYS A 44 76.48 5.14 0.51
N GLY A 45 76.45 4.67 1.76
CA GLY A 45 75.25 4.09 2.37
C GLY A 45 74.12 5.10 2.55
N LEU A 46 74.44 6.33 2.98
CA LEU A 46 73.47 7.42 3.08
C LEU A 46 72.92 7.82 1.70
N GLN A 47 73.77 7.87 0.67
CA GLN A 47 73.34 8.13 -0.71
C GLN A 47 72.36 7.05 -1.19
N ALA A 48 72.67 5.77 -0.98
CA ALA A 48 71.76 4.68 -1.35
C ALA A 48 70.41 4.76 -0.61
N GLN A 49 70.40 5.18 0.66
CA GLN A 49 69.16 5.40 1.41
C GLN A 49 68.34 6.61 0.90
N LEU A 50 69.02 7.66 0.43
CA LEU A 50 68.35 8.79 -0.22
C LEU A 50 67.73 8.35 -1.55
N ASP A 51 68.47 7.61 -2.37
CA ASP A 51 67.99 7.08 -3.65
C ASP A 51 66.80 6.12 -3.45
N GLU A 52 66.84 5.26 -2.42
CA GLU A 52 65.72 4.37 -2.07
C GLU A 52 64.47 5.15 -1.64
N LYS A 53 64.64 6.19 -0.80
CA LYS A 53 63.54 7.06 -0.39
C LYS A 53 62.94 7.83 -1.57
N GLU A 54 63.76 8.27 -2.51
CA GLU A 54 63.30 8.92 -3.73
C GLU A 54 62.53 7.92 -4.61
N ALA A 55 63.04 6.71 -4.80
CA ALA A 55 62.35 5.66 -5.54
C ALA A 55 60.98 5.31 -4.91
N GLN A 56 60.91 5.18 -3.59
CA GLN A 56 59.66 4.94 -2.86
C GLN A 56 58.65 6.09 -3.08
N LYS A 57 59.10 7.35 -3.00
CA LYS A 57 58.25 8.52 -3.31
C LYS A 57 57.71 8.49 -4.74
N TYR A 58 58.54 8.11 -5.71
CA TYR A 58 58.10 7.96 -7.10
C TYR A 58 57.05 6.85 -7.25
N VAL A 59 57.25 5.69 -6.62
CA VAL A 59 56.27 4.58 -6.64
C VAL A 59 54.95 5.01 -6.01
N GLU A 60 54.97 5.65 -4.84
CA GLU A 60 53.76 6.17 -4.19
C GLU A 60 53.02 7.19 -5.08
N LEU A 61 53.76 8.04 -5.79
CA LEU A 61 53.19 9.04 -6.69
C LEU A 61 52.54 8.39 -7.91
N VAL A 62 53.15 7.34 -8.47
CA VAL A 62 52.54 6.54 -9.55
C VAL A 62 51.27 5.85 -9.06
N GLN A 63 51.30 5.19 -7.89
CA GLN A 63 50.12 4.55 -7.31
C GLN A 63 48.99 5.55 -7.05
N LYS A 64 49.30 6.75 -6.51
CA LYS A 64 48.31 7.83 -6.32
C LYS A 64 47.68 8.27 -7.65
N ARG A 65 48.46 8.34 -8.74
CA ARG A 65 47.95 8.66 -10.08
C ARG A 65 47.04 7.56 -10.63
N GLU A 66 47.41 6.29 -10.47
CA GLU A 66 46.60 5.14 -10.90
C GLU A 66 45.27 5.07 -10.13
N ILE A 67 45.31 5.28 -8.81
CA ILE A 67 44.10 5.33 -7.98
C ILE A 67 43.21 6.50 -8.44
N ALA A 68 43.77 7.70 -8.63
CA ALA A 68 43.01 8.85 -9.11
C ALA A 68 42.40 8.60 -10.50
N HIS A 69 43.12 7.93 -11.39
CA HIS A 69 42.62 7.55 -12.72
C HIS A 69 41.46 6.56 -12.62
N SER A 70 41.60 5.50 -11.82
CA SER A 70 40.53 4.51 -11.62
C SER A 70 39.27 5.11 -10.99
N ILE A 71 39.43 6.06 -10.06
CA ILE A 71 38.30 6.80 -9.48
C ILE A 71 37.59 7.62 -10.56
N ARG A 72 38.33 8.33 -11.42
CA ARG A 72 37.74 9.11 -12.53
C ARG A 72 36.98 8.22 -13.51
N GLN A 73 37.52 7.06 -13.86
CA GLN A 73 36.85 6.10 -14.75
C GLN A 73 35.54 5.60 -14.13
N LYS A 74 35.56 5.16 -12.86
CA LYS A 74 34.34 4.74 -12.15
C LYS A 74 33.30 5.85 -12.06
N GLN A 75 33.73 7.09 -11.85
CA GLN A 75 32.82 8.24 -11.85
C GLN A 75 32.17 8.46 -13.21
N GLN A 76 32.92 8.29 -14.31
CA GLN A 76 32.39 8.37 -15.67
C GLN A 76 31.39 7.25 -15.97
N GLU A 77 31.72 6.01 -15.60
CA GLU A 77 30.83 4.85 -15.75
C GLU A 77 29.49 5.06 -15.03
N VAL A 78 29.52 5.51 -13.77
CA VAL A 78 28.31 5.84 -13.00
C VAL A 78 27.51 6.95 -13.69
N PHE A 79 28.17 7.99 -14.20
CA PHE A 79 27.49 9.08 -14.90
C PHE A 79 26.80 8.60 -16.18
N GLU A 80 27.43 7.70 -16.93
CA GLU A 80 26.85 7.09 -18.14
C GLU A 80 25.67 6.18 -17.81
N GLU A 81 25.75 5.41 -16.73
CA GLU A 81 24.64 4.58 -16.23
C GLU A 81 23.45 5.45 -15.78
N ASP A 82 23.71 6.54 -15.07
CA ASP A 82 22.68 7.50 -14.66
C ASP A 82 21.98 8.12 -15.87
N LEU A 83 22.74 8.52 -16.90
CA LEU A 83 22.18 9.03 -18.16
C LEU A 83 21.33 7.99 -18.89
N LYS A 84 21.78 6.73 -18.94
CA LYS A 84 21.01 5.63 -19.53
C LYS A 84 19.70 5.42 -18.75
N CYS A 85 19.76 5.35 -17.42
CA CYS A 85 18.58 5.24 -16.57
C CYS A 85 17.58 6.38 -16.81
N GLN A 86 18.06 7.63 -16.88
CA GLN A 86 17.19 8.78 -17.17
C GLN A 86 16.56 8.67 -18.57
N SER A 87 17.32 8.26 -19.58
CA SER A 87 16.81 8.07 -20.94
C SER A 87 15.72 6.99 -21.01
N ASP A 88 15.90 5.89 -20.28
CA ASP A 88 14.91 4.80 -20.21
C ASP A 88 13.63 5.23 -19.48
N ILE A 89 13.75 6.03 -18.42
CA ILE A 89 12.60 6.61 -17.72
C ILE A 89 11.81 7.52 -18.66
N LEU A 90 12.50 8.40 -19.40
CA LEU A 90 11.85 9.28 -20.37
C LEU A 90 11.15 8.47 -21.46
N ARG A 91 11.82 7.47 -22.04
CA ARG A 91 11.25 6.60 -23.06
C ARG A 91 9.98 5.89 -22.57
N LYS A 92 10.02 5.29 -21.37
CA LYS A 92 8.85 4.66 -20.75
C LYS A 92 7.72 5.66 -20.50
N SER A 93 8.04 6.89 -20.11
CA SER A 93 7.03 7.94 -19.90
C SER A 93 6.35 8.36 -21.20
N GLU A 94 7.10 8.41 -22.31
CA GLU A 94 6.57 8.71 -23.64
C GLU A 94 5.73 7.57 -24.20
N GLU A 95 6.19 6.33 -24.04
CA GLU A 95 5.42 5.13 -24.39
C GLU A 95 4.09 5.09 -23.64
N TYR A 96 4.12 5.37 -22.33
CA TYR A 96 2.91 5.44 -21.52
C TYR A 96 1.97 6.57 -21.96
N ARG A 97 2.51 7.74 -22.29
CA ARG A 97 1.70 8.86 -22.82
C ARG A 97 1.01 8.48 -24.14
N ARG A 98 1.73 7.83 -25.07
CA ARG A 98 1.14 7.33 -26.32
C ARG A 98 0.02 6.31 -26.07
N GLN A 99 0.21 5.39 -25.12
CA GLN A 99 -0.83 4.43 -24.74
C GLN A 99 -2.07 5.12 -24.17
N LEU A 100 -1.90 6.17 -23.36
CA LEU A 100 -3.02 6.96 -22.87
C LEU A 100 -3.75 7.69 -24.00
N ASP A 101 -3.02 8.29 -24.94
CA ASP A 101 -3.61 8.96 -26.11
C ASP A 101 -4.41 7.96 -26.97
N GLU A 102 -3.89 6.75 -27.19
CA GLU A 102 -4.61 5.68 -27.89
C GLU A 102 -5.88 5.21 -27.14
N GLN A 103 -5.86 5.19 -25.81
CA GLN A 103 -7.06 4.86 -25.04
C GLN A 103 -8.11 5.97 -25.15
N LEU A 104 -7.69 7.23 -25.15
CA LEU A 104 -8.59 8.36 -25.32
C LEU A 104 -9.23 8.35 -26.71
N THR A 105 -8.46 8.11 -27.78
CA THR A 105 -9.00 8.05 -29.15
C THR A 105 -10.00 6.90 -29.30
N ARG A 106 -9.70 5.70 -28.78
CA ARG A 106 -10.65 4.57 -28.78
C ARG A 106 -11.94 4.92 -28.03
N LYS A 107 -11.84 5.61 -26.89
CA LYS A 107 -13.03 6.05 -26.14
C LYS A 107 -13.83 7.11 -26.87
N GLU A 108 -13.20 7.97 -27.65
CA GLU A 108 -13.90 8.92 -28.52
C GLU A 108 -14.60 8.23 -29.68
N GLU A 109 -13.97 7.22 -30.30
CA GLU A 109 -14.58 6.40 -31.35
C GLU A 109 -15.80 5.62 -30.82
N GLU A 110 -15.69 4.96 -29.66
CA GLU A 110 -16.82 4.30 -29.00
C GLU A 110 -17.98 5.29 -28.74
N LYS A 111 -17.68 6.51 -28.29
CA LYS A 111 -18.71 7.54 -28.11
C LYS A 111 -19.36 7.94 -29.43
N ARG A 112 -18.61 8.04 -30.52
CA ARG A 112 -19.17 8.35 -31.85
C ARG A 112 -20.12 7.25 -32.31
N VAL A 113 -19.71 5.99 -32.21
CA VAL A 113 -20.54 4.83 -32.55
C VAL A 113 -21.82 4.80 -31.71
N ASN A 114 -21.72 4.97 -30.39
CA ASN A 114 -22.90 5.01 -29.51
C ASN A 114 -23.87 6.15 -29.87
N VAL A 115 -23.36 7.31 -30.28
CA VAL A 115 -24.20 8.44 -30.71
C VAL A 115 -24.87 8.14 -32.05
N GLU A 116 -24.19 7.47 -32.96
CA GLU A 116 -24.76 7.02 -34.24
C GLU A 116 -25.84 5.97 -34.03
N GLU A 117 -25.58 4.94 -33.20
CA GLU A 117 -26.57 3.93 -32.83
C GLU A 117 -27.80 4.56 -32.16
N ALA A 118 -27.61 5.53 -31.27
CA ALA A 118 -28.73 6.25 -30.65
C ALA A 118 -29.56 7.06 -31.66
N ARG A 119 -28.91 7.62 -32.70
CA ARG A 119 -29.62 8.32 -33.79
C ARG A 119 -30.41 7.35 -34.66
N GLU A 120 -29.82 6.22 -35.03
CA GLU A 120 -30.52 5.18 -35.80
C GLU A 120 -31.68 4.59 -35.00
N TYR A 121 -31.48 4.32 -33.70
CA TYR A 121 -32.56 3.86 -32.82
C TYR A 121 -33.70 4.89 -32.71
N ARG A 122 -33.39 6.19 -32.65
CA ARG A 122 -34.41 7.24 -32.67
C ARG A 122 -35.21 7.25 -33.98
N LYS A 123 -34.55 7.13 -35.14
CA LYS A 123 -35.24 7.04 -36.44
C LYS A 123 -36.16 5.82 -36.48
N PHE A 124 -35.68 4.68 -35.99
CA PHE A 124 -36.50 3.47 -35.89
C PHE A 124 -37.75 3.67 -35.01
N LEU A 125 -37.60 4.32 -33.85
CA LEU A 125 -38.75 4.65 -32.99
C LEU A 125 -39.75 5.58 -33.70
N GLU A 126 -39.26 6.62 -34.40
CA GLU A 126 -40.12 7.50 -35.18
C GLU A 126 -40.87 6.76 -36.31
N GLU A 127 -40.25 5.77 -36.94
CA GLU A 127 -40.88 4.92 -37.95
C GLU A 127 -41.96 4.01 -37.34
N VAL A 128 -41.69 3.42 -36.18
CA VAL A 128 -42.66 2.61 -35.44
C VAL A 128 -43.87 3.45 -35.02
N ASP A 129 -43.65 4.67 -34.53
CA ASP A 129 -44.72 5.59 -34.14
C ASP A 129 -45.55 6.00 -35.35
N ARG A 130 -44.92 6.33 -36.49
CA ARG A 130 -45.64 6.62 -37.75
C ARG A 130 -46.49 5.43 -38.20
N ALA A 131 -45.93 4.22 -38.20
CA ALA A 131 -46.66 3.01 -38.59
C ALA A 131 -47.87 2.74 -37.67
N ARG A 132 -47.71 3.00 -36.37
CA ARG A 132 -48.79 2.88 -35.39
C ARG A 132 -49.88 3.92 -35.63
N GLU A 133 -49.52 5.18 -35.85
CA GLU A 133 -50.48 6.24 -36.18
C GLU A 133 -51.26 5.92 -37.46
N GLU A 134 -50.59 5.44 -38.50
CA GLU A 134 -51.24 5.03 -39.75
C GLU A 134 -52.21 3.86 -39.53
N GLN A 135 -51.82 2.88 -38.71
CA GLN A 135 -52.68 1.76 -38.35
C GLN A 135 -53.90 2.19 -37.51
N GLU A 136 -53.72 3.11 -36.58
CA GLU A 136 -54.83 3.64 -35.77
C GLU A 136 -55.79 4.48 -36.64
N ARG A 137 -55.26 5.29 -37.56
CA ARG A 137 -56.07 6.05 -38.53
C ARG A 137 -56.86 5.13 -39.46
N SER A 138 -56.25 4.06 -39.99
CA SER A 138 -56.95 3.12 -40.86
C SER A 138 -58.06 2.36 -40.13
N LYS A 139 -57.79 1.86 -38.91
CA LYS A 139 -58.81 1.24 -38.04
C LYS A 139 -59.98 2.19 -37.76
N ALA A 140 -59.69 3.45 -37.42
CA ALA A 140 -60.72 4.45 -37.16
C ALA A 140 -61.58 4.74 -38.41
N LEU A 141 -60.97 4.80 -39.59
CA LEU A 141 -61.70 4.97 -40.86
C LEU A 141 -62.57 3.75 -41.18
N GLU A 142 -62.07 2.53 -40.96
CA GLU A 142 -62.85 1.31 -41.13
C GLU A 142 -64.05 1.26 -40.19
N GLU A 143 -63.87 1.60 -38.91
CA GLU A 143 -64.96 1.65 -37.94
C GLU A 143 -66.01 2.70 -38.30
N LYS A 144 -65.59 3.90 -38.72
CA LYS A 144 -66.50 4.93 -39.24
C LYS A 144 -67.28 4.42 -40.45
N SER A 145 -66.61 3.73 -41.37
CA SER A 145 -67.25 3.18 -42.57
C SER A 145 -68.26 2.08 -42.20
N LYS A 146 -67.90 1.17 -41.29
CA LYS A 146 -68.81 0.14 -40.74
C LYS A 146 -70.02 0.77 -40.05
N LEU A 147 -69.84 1.85 -39.29
CA LEU A 147 -70.92 2.58 -38.64
C LEU A 147 -71.85 3.21 -39.68
N VAL A 148 -71.31 3.93 -40.67
CA VAL A 148 -72.10 4.54 -41.75
C VAL A 148 -72.92 3.50 -42.51
N GLU A 149 -72.33 2.34 -42.83
CA GLU A 149 -73.04 1.26 -43.51
C GLU A 149 -74.14 0.63 -42.63
N ARG A 150 -73.92 0.51 -41.31
CA ARG A 150 -74.98 0.10 -40.37
C ARG A 150 -76.12 1.13 -40.34
N THR A 151 -75.80 2.41 -40.18
CA THR A 151 -76.81 3.47 -40.13
C THR A 151 -77.60 3.59 -41.43
N LYS A 152 -76.97 3.38 -42.60
CA LYS A 152 -77.68 3.31 -43.89
C LYS A 152 -78.67 2.13 -43.94
N ARG A 153 -78.24 0.93 -43.52
CA ARG A 153 -79.12 -0.25 -43.46
C ARG A 153 -80.28 -0.03 -42.49
N ASP A 154 -80.01 0.49 -41.30
CA ASP A 154 -81.03 0.77 -40.29
C ASP A 154 -82.04 1.80 -40.80
N ARG A 155 -81.57 2.82 -41.54
CA ARG A 155 -82.44 3.83 -42.16
C ARG A 155 -83.35 3.23 -43.23
N LEU A 156 -82.82 2.39 -44.12
CA LEU A 156 -83.62 1.69 -45.14
C LEU A 156 -84.68 0.81 -44.48
N LEU A 157 -84.30 0.07 -43.44
CA LEU A 157 -85.21 -0.81 -42.70
C LEU A 157 -86.31 -0.02 -41.97
N LEU A 158 -85.99 1.17 -41.44
CA LEU A 158 -86.97 2.09 -40.89
C LEU A 158 -87.91 2.69 -41.93
N GLU A 159 -87.41 3.00 -43.13
CA GLU A 159 -88.22 3.51 -44.25
C GLU A 159 -89.18 2.40 -44.75
N GLU A 160 -88.70 1.17 -44.94
CA GLU A 160 -89.53 0.00 -45.27
C GLU A 160 -90.60 -0.28 -44.20
N MET A 161 -90.25 -0.26 -42.90
CA MET A 161 -91.23 -0.42 -41.82
C MET A 161 -92.29 0.68 -41.81
N ARG A 162 -91.92 1.93 -42.14
CA ARG A 162 -92.88 3.04 -42.24
C ARG A 162 -93.79 2.92 -43.46
N GLU A 163 -93.31 2.34 -44.55
CA GLU A 163 -94.12 2.08 -45.75
C GLU A 163 -95.11 0.94 -45.51
N VAL A 164 -94.69 -0.15 -44.87
CA VAL A 164 -95.57 -1.25 -44.47
C VAL A 164 -96.67 -0.75 -43.53
N ARG A 165 -96.32 0.05 -42.50
CA ARG A 165 -97.34 0.63 -41.61
C ARG A 165 -98.31 1.54 -42.34
N ARG A 166 -97.84 2.35 -43.29
CA ARG A 166 -98.72 3.21 -44.10
C ARG A 166 -99.64 2.38 -45.01
N GLN A 167 -99.16 1.27 -45.56
CA GLN A 167 -99.99 0.35 -46.34
C GLN A 167 -101.05 -0.33 -45.47
N GLU A 168 -100.68 -0.82 -44.29
CA GLU A 168 -101.60 -1.39 -43.31
C GLU A 168 -102.66 -0.39 -42.83
N GLU A 169 -102.27 0.86 -42.59
CA GLU A 169 -103.18 1.96 -42.25
C GLU A 169 -104.16 2.26 -43.39
N CYS A 170 -103.67 2.40 -44.62
CA CYS A 170 -104.53 2.60 -45.80
C CYS A 170 -105.49 1.43 -46.03
N GLU A 171 -105.03 0.18 -45.92
CA GLU A 171 -105.90 -1.01 -46.04
C GLU A 171 -106.94 -1.08 -44.91
N ALA A 172 -106.57 -0.67 -43.69
CA ALA A 172 -107.49 -0.61 -42.56
C ALA A 172 -108.52 0.51 -42.75
N GLU A 173 -108.13 1.65 -43.33
CA GLU A 173 -109.03 2.75 -43.68
C GLU A 173 -109.97 2.37 -44.82
N GLU A 174 -109.52 1.66 -45.85
CA GLU A 174 -110.35 1.15 -46.94
C GLU A 174 -111.37 0.10 -46.46
N LYS A 175 -110.94 -0.80 -45.57
CA LYS A 175 -111.84 -1.77 -44.91
C LYS A 175 -112.90 -1.06 -44.07
N LYS A 176 -112.51 -0.04 -43.29
CA LYS A 176 -113.44 0.81 -42.54
C LYS A 176 -114.38 1.60 -43.45
N HIS A 177 -113.90 2.14 -44.56
CA HIS A 177 -114.75 2.88 -45.52
C HIS A 177 -115.79 1.97 -46.19
N LEU A 178 -115.43 0.72 -46.50
CA LEU A 178 -116.35 -0.29 -47.02
C LEU A 178 -117.39 -0.74 -45.99
N GLU A 179 -116.98 -0.87 -44.73
CA GLU A 179 -117.87 -1.16 -43.60
C GLU A 179 -118.82 0.01 -43.30
N ASP A 180 -118.33 1.25 -43.35
CA ASP A 180 -119.12 2.47 -43.15
C ASP A 180 -120.12 2.71 -44.28
N LEU A 181 -119.78 2.38 -45.52
CA LEU A 181 -120.71 2.45 -46.66
C LEU A 181 -121.80 1.38 -46.60
N LYS A 182 -121.51 0.20 -46.02
CA LYS A 182 -122.52 -0.83 -45.73
C LYS A 182 -123.38 -0.42 -44.53
N TYR A 183 -122.76 0.12 -43.48
CA TYR A 183 -123.40 0.62 -42.28
C TYR A 183 -124.35 1.79 -42.58
N LEU A 184 -123.96 2.75 -43.42
CA LEU A 184 -124.80 3.90 -43.82
C LEU A 184 -126.00 3.51 -44.70
N LYS A 185 -125.91 2.40 -45.44
CA LYS A 185 -127.05 1.83 -46.18
C LYS A 185 -128.04 1.15 -45.22
N GLU A 186 -127.54 0.39 -44.25
CA GLU A 186 -128.36 -0.20 -43.18
C GLU A 186 -128.95 0.85 -42.22
N LEU A 187 -128.25 1.96 -41.97
CA LEU A 187 -128.69 3.04 -41.08
C LEU A 187 -129.84 3.84 -41.67
N LYS A 188 -129.91 3.99 -43.01
CA LYS A 188 -131.01 4.66 -43.71
C LYS A 188 -132.30 3.84 -43.65
N GLU A 189 -132.20 2.52 -43.59
CA GLU A 189 -133.35 1.61 -43.43
C GLU A 189 -133.77 1.53 -41.95
N ARG A 190 -132.81 1.38 -41.03
CA ARG A 190 -133.08 1.37 -39.58
C ARG A 190 -133.55 2.73 -39.03
N SER A 191 -133.18 3.86 -39.64
CA SER A 191 -133.59 5.22 -39.22
C SER A 191 -135.11 5.43 -39.18
N LYS A 192 -135.86 4.70 -40.02
CA LYS A 192 -137.33 4.77 -40.07
C LYS A 192 -138.01 3.94 -38.98
N GLU A 193 -137.38 2.85 -38.54
CA GLU A 193 -137.88 1.96 -37.47
C GLU A 193 -137.40 2.38 -36.07
N VAL A 194 -136.20 2.93 -35.97
CA VAL A 194 -135.56 3.36 -34.71
C VAL A 194 -136.24 4.61 -34.12
N LYS A 195 -136.95 5.44 -34.91
CA LYS A 195 -137.73 6.56 -34.35
C LYS A 195 -138.88 6.11 -33.44
N ARG A 196 -139.40 4.88 -33.60
CA ARG A 196 -140.44 4.31 -32.73
C ARG A 196 -139.88 3.54 -31.54
N LEU A 197 -138.73 2.87 -31.68
CA LEU A 197 -138.06 2.15 -30.58
C LEU A 197 -137.17 3.04 -29.69
N ARG A 198 -136.85 4.28 -30.12
CA ARG A 198 -135.98 5.24 -29.40
C ARG A 198 -136.51 5.72 -28.05
N GLN A 199 -137.81 5.61 -27.80
CA GLN A 199 -138.40 6.01 -26.51
C GLN A 199 -138.30 4.90 -25.45
N GLU A 200 -138.16 3.63 -25.84
CA GLU A 200 -138.00 2.49 -24.91
C GLU A 200 -136.54 2.03 -24.75
N GLN A 201 -135.66 2.38 -25.70
CA GLN A 201 -134.26 1.93 -25.71
C GLN A 201 -133.31 2.83 -24.88
N THR A 202 -133.70 4.07 -24.57
CA THR A 202 -132.91 5.01 -23.74
C THR A 202 -132.72 4.49 -22.31
N GLU A 203 -133.74 3.85 -21.72
CA GLU A 203 -133.69 3.28 -20.36
C GLU A 203 -132.90 1.96 -20.25
N ARG A 204 -132.71 1.26 -21.38
CA ARG A 204 -131.83 0.07 -21.46
C ARG A 204 -130.38 0.44 -21.80
N ARG A 205 -130.17 1.49 -22.60
CA ARG A 205 -128.84 2.03 -22.93
C ARG A 205 -128.13 2.59 -21.70
N GLU A 206 -128.84 3.25 -20.80
CA GLU A 206 -128.25 3.74 -19.54
C GLU A 206 -127.74 2.59 -18.66
N ARG A 207 -128.44 1.45 -18.61
CA ARG A 207 -127.99 0.25 -17.88
C ARG A 207 -126.76 -0.41 -18.51
N VAL A 208 -126.72 -0.51 -19.83
CA VAL A 208 -125.58 -1.08 -20.57
C VAL A 208 -124.36 -0.15 -20.53
N LEU A 209 -124.57 1.17 -20.58
CA LEU A 209 -123.50 2.16 -20.40
C LEU A 209 -122.85 2.02 -19.03
N LEU A 210 -123.65 1.86 -17.96
CA LEU A 210 -123.16 1.63 -16.61
C LEU A 210 -122.32 0.33 -16.52
N GLU A 211 -122.76 -0.77 -17.12
CA GLU A 211 -122.00 -2.02 -17.18
C GLU A 211 -120.69 -1.90 -17.98
N ILE A 212 -120.69 -1.19 -19.12
CA ILE A 212 -119.47 -0.96 -19.90
C ILE A 212 -118.48 -0.07 -19.15
N THR A 213 -118.95 0.99 -18.47
CA THR A 213 -118.07 1.79 -17.60
C THR A 213 -117.48 0.96 -16.47
N LYS A 214 -118.25 0.03 -15.89
CA LYS A 214 -117.74 -0.90 -14.87
C LYS A 214 -116.64 -1.79 -15.42
N ILE A 215 -116.82 -2.36 -16.62
CA ILE A 215 -115.79 -3.18 -17.29
C ILE A 215 -114.52 -2.39 -17.61
N ILE A 216 -114.65 -1.14 -18.08
CA ILE A 216 -113.50 -0.27 -18.37
C ILE A 216 -112.75 0.07 -17.08
N LEU A 217 -113.45 0.43 -16.01
CA LEU A 217 -112.87 0.70 -14.70
C LEU A 217 -112.15 -0.54 -14.13
N ASP A 218 -112.75 -1.72 -14.24
CA ASP A 218 -112.14 -2.98 -13.81
C ASP A 218 -110.88 -3.33 -14.65
N ALA A 219 -110.91 -3.08 -15.96
CA ALA A 219 -109.74 -3.27 -16.82
C ALA A 219 -108.61 -2.28 -16.49
N GLN A 220 -108.96 -1.03 -16.18
CA GLN A 220 -108.00 0.00 -15.77
C GLN A 220 -107.41 -0.30 -14.38
N ALA A 221 -108.22 -0.82 -13.45
CA ALA A 221 -107.76 -1.30 -12.15
C ALA A 221 -106.78 -2.47 -12.30
N ARG A 222 -107.09 -3.46 -13.13
CA ARG A 222 -106.17 -4.58 -13.44
C ARG A 222 -104.87 -4.11 -14.12
N LYS A 223 -104.92 -3.03 -14.91
CA LYS A 223 -103.72 -2.44 -15.52
C LYS A 223 -102.83 -1.78 -14.45
N ARG A 224 -103.42 -1.01 -13.53
CA ARG A 224 -102.70 -0.39 -12.40
C ARG A 224 -102.08 -1.45 -11.48
N GLU A 225 -102.81 -2.51 -11.16
CA GLU A 225 -102.29 -3.62 -10.34
C GLU A 225 -101.09 -4.33 -11.01
N LYS A 226 -101.10 -4.45 -12.34
CA LYS A 226 -99.94 -4.97 -13.10
C LYS A 226 -98.76 -4.00 -13.10
N GLU A 227 -99.02 -2.70 -13.24
CA GLU A 227 -98.00 -1.65 -13.20
C GLU A 227 -97.36 -1.56 -11.80
N GLU A 228 -98.15 -1.64 -10.72
CA GLU A 228 -97.68 -1.70 -9.33
C GLU A 228 -96.79 -2.92 -9.10
N ARG A 229 -97.20 -4.12 -9.56
CA ARG A 229 -96.36 -5.33 -9.48
C ARG A 229 -95.07 -5.22 -10.27
N LEU A 230 -95.09 -4.52 -11.41
CA LEU A 230 -93.88 -4.27 -12.20
C LEU A 230 -92.93 -3.31 -11.46
N ILE A 231 -93.48 -2.27 -10.82
CA ILE A 231 -92.71 -1.32 -10.00
C ILE A 231 -92.08 -2.06 -8.81
N ASP A 232 -92.82 -2.95 -8.14
CA ASP A 232 -92.30 -3.75 -7.03
C ASP A 232 -91.15 -4.68 -7.48
N LEU A 233 -91.29 -5.34 -8.64
CA LEU A 233 -90.23 -6.17 -9.22
C LEU A 233 -88.97 -5.38 -9.56
N VAL A 234 -89.12 -4.18 -10.16
CA VAL A 234 -87.99 -3.30 -10.44
C VAL A 234 -87.33 -2.81 -9.15
N ALA A 235 -88.12 -2.50 -8.11
CA ALA A 235 -87.58 -2.09 -6.82
C ALA A 235 -86.81 -3.22 -6.11
N GLU A 236 -87.28 -4.48 -6.21
CA GLU A 236 -86.55 -5.66 -5.74
C GLU A 236 -85.22 -5.82 -6.49
N GLU A 237 -85.22 -5.73 -7.82
CA GLU A 237 -84.01 -5.88 -8.64
C GLU A 237 -82.97 -4.79 -8.32
N VAL A 238 -83.39 -3.54 -8.12
CA VAL A 238 -82.53 -2.45 -7.65
C VAL A 238 -81.93 -2.75 -6.26
N LYS A 239 -82.70 -3.31 -5.33
CA LYS A 239 -82.19 -3.70 -4.00
C LYS A 239 -81.15 -4.81 -4.11
N TYR A 240 -81.38 -5.81 -4.96
CA TYR A 240 -80.42 -6.89 -5.20
C TYR A 240 -79.10 -6.37 -5.80
N GLU A 241 -79.17 -5.48 -6.78
CA GLU A 241 -78.00 -4.83 -7.38
C GLU A 241 -77.20 -4.01 -6.36
N LEU A 242 -77.87 -3.27 -5.48
CA LEU A 242 -77.21 -2.54 -4.39
C LEU A 242 -76.50 -3.48 -3.41
N ALA A 243 -77.16 -4.57 -3.02
CA ALA A 243 -76.57 -5.57 -2.13
C ALA A 243 -75.34 -6.27 -2.77
N LEU A 244 -75.39 -6.56 -4.07
CA LEU A 244 -74.25 -7.09 -4.82
C LEU A 244 -73.08 -6.11 -4.85
N ARG A 245 -73.33 -4.82 -5.11
CA ARG A 245 -72.28 -3.79 -5.09
C ARG A 245 -71.64 -3.64 -3.71
N GLU A 246 -72.42 -3.63 -2.64
CA GLU A 246 -71.90 -3.61 -1.27
C GLU A 246 -71.04 -4.85 -0.97
N MET A 247 -71.47 -6.02 -1.42
CA MET A 247 -70.71 -7.26 -1.27
C MET A 247 -69.38 -7.21 -2.07
N GLU A 248 -69.39 -6.68 -3.29
CA GLU A 248 -68.17 -6.49 -4.07
C GLU A 248 -67.19 -5.51 -3.41
N GLU A 249 -67.68 -4.37 -2.93
CA GLU A 249 -66.85 -3.38 -2.25
C GLU A 249 -66.25 -3.93 -0.96
N THR A 250 -67.02 -4.66 -0.16
CA THR A 250 -66.52 -5.27 1.07
C THR A 250 -65.49 -6.36 0.77
N MET A 251 -65.66 -7.14 -0.30
CA MET A 251 -64.65 -8.11 -0.76
C MET A 251 -63.38 -7.43 -1.26
N ARG A 252 -63.49 -6.34 -2.05
CA ARG A 252 -62.33 -5.53 -2.48
C ARG A 252 -61.57 -4.97 -1.28
N ARG A 253 -62.27 -4.40 -0.29
CA ARG A 253 -61.65 -3.90 0.95
C ARG A 253 -60.94 -5.00 1.72
N LYS A 254 -61.55 -6.18 1.86
CA LYS A 254 -60.92 -7.34 2.53
C LYS A 254 -59.67 -7.83 1.79
N ASN A 255 -59.70 -7.90 0.47
CA ASN A 255 -58.53 -8.31 -0.32
C ASN A 255 -57.39 -7.29 -0.20
N MET A 256 -57.70 -6.00 -0.32
CA MET A 256 -56.73 -4.90 -0.11
C MET A 256 -56.09 -4.96 1.28
N GLN A 257 -56.88 -5.23 2.33
CA GLN A 257 -56.36 -5.38 3.69
C GLN A 257 -55.43 -6.60 3.82
N ARG A 258 -55.75 -7.72 3.17
CA ARG A 258 -54.89 -8.92 3.17
C ARG A 258 -53.58 -8.68 2.43
N GLU A 259 -53.62 -8.03 1.27
CA GLU A 259 -52.43 -7.66 0.50
C GLU A 259 -51.54 -6.70 1.29
N LEU A 260 -52.13 -5.69 1.94
CA LEU A 260 -51.40 -4.78 2.81
C LEU A 260 -50.76 -5.51 4.02
N ALA A 261 -51.49 -6.44 4.63
CA ALA A 261 -50.96 -7.23 5.73
C ALA A 261 -49.80 -8.14 5.29
N ALA A 262 -49.91 -8.77 4.11
CA ALA A 262 -48.86 -9.61 3.55
C ALA A 262 -47.60 -8.81 3.24
N THR A 263 -47.74 -7.66 2.55
CA THR A 263 -46.61 -6.78 2.23
C THR A 263 -45.93 -6.22 3.48
N LEU A 264 -46.69 -5.85 4.51
CA LEU A 264 -46.11 -5.43 5.80
C LEU A 264 -45.35 -6.57 6.49
N GLN A 265 -45.85 -7.81 6.43
CA GLN A 265 -45.14 -8.97 6.96
C GLN A 265 -43.82 -9.22 6.23
N GLU A 266 -43.83 -9.14 4.90
CA GLU A 266 -42.62 -9.26 4.07
C GLU A 266 -41.60 -8.18 4.43
N GLN A 267 -42.03 -6.92 4.57
CA GLN A 267 -41.16 -5.83 4.99
C GLN A 267 -40.55 -6.05 6.38
N ILE A 268 -41.34 -6.57 7.35
CA ILE A 268 -40.84 -6.90 8.69
C ILE A 268 -39.78 -8.02 8.61
N VAL A 269 -40.04 -9.06 7.83
CA VAL A 269 -39.09 -10.17 7.65
C VAL A 269 -37.82 -9.68 6.98
N PHE A 270 -37.93 -8.90 5.91
CA PHE A 270 -36.80 -8.30 5.22
C PHE A 270 -35.97 -7.41 6.15
N ALA A 271 -36.62 -6.52 6.90
CA ALA A 271 -35.93 -5.65 7.86
C ALA A 271 -35.20 -6.47 8.95
N LYS A 272 -35.77 -7.58 9.41
CA LYS A 272 -35.10 -8.50 10.36
C LYS A 272 -33.89 -9.17 9.73
N GLN A 273 -33.99 -9.64 8.49
CA GLN A 273 -32.87 -10.25 7.78
C GLN A 273 -31.72 -9.25 7.56
N CYS A 274 -32.04 -8.01 7.16
CA CYS A 274 -31.04 -6.95 7.03
C CYS A 274 -30.35 -6.67 8.38
N LYS A 275 -31.10 -6.57 9.47
CA LYS A 275 -30.52 -6.40 10.82
C LYS A 275 -29.59 -7.54 11.21
N LEU A 276 -29.96 -8.79 10.91
CA LEU A 276 -29.09 -9.93 11.17
C LEU A 276 -27.80 -9.87 10.36
N ARG A 277 -27.88 -9.53 9.07
CA ARG A 277 -26.69 -9.35 8.22
C ARG A 277 -25.75 -8.28 8.76
N PHE A 278 -26.28 -7.11 9.15
CA PHE A 278 -25.45 -6.06 9.74
C PHE A 278 -24.77 -6.52 11.04
N VAL A 279 -25.47 -7.26 11.90
CA VAL A 279 -24.87 -7.81 13.13
C VAL A 279 -23.79 -8.84 12.81
N GLU A 280 -23.95 -9.65 11.76
CA GLU A 280 -22.94 -10.60 11.32
C GLU A 280 -21.72 -9.89 10.72
N GLU A 281 -21.93 -8.88 9.88
CA GLU A 281 -20.87 -8.04 9.33
C GLU A 281 -20.08 -7.31 10.43
N ASP A 282 -20.78 -6.73 11.41
CA ASP A 282 -20.15 -6.08 12.57
C ASP A 282 -19.32 -7.06 13.41
N LYS A 283 -19.79 -8.31 13.57
CA LYS A 283 -19.03 -9.35 14.27
C LYS A 283 -17.77 -9.74 13.51
N VAL A 284 -17.88 -9.96 12.20
CA VAL A 284 -16.71 -10.29 11.36
C VAL A 284 -15.70 -9.15 11.41
N TRP A 285 -16.17 -7.90 11.29
CA TRP A 285 -15.33 -6.72 11.40
C TRP A 285 -14.64 -6.62 12.78
N ALA A 286 -15.38 -6.88 13.87
CA ALA A 286 -14.80 -6.89 15.21
C ALA A 286 -13.74 -8.00 15.38
N GLU A 287 -13.97 -9.19 14.83
CA GLU A 287 -13.00 -10.28 14.84
C GLU A 287 -11.73 -9.95 14.04
N GLU A 288 -11.87 -9.34 12.87
CA GLU A 288 -10.75 -8.88 12.05
C GLU A 288 -9.94 -7.79 12.77
N LEU A 289 -10.61 -6.83 13.38
CA LEU A 289 -9.95 -5.79 14.17
C LEU A 289 -9.20 -6.38 15.36
N MET A 290 -9.79 -7.34 16.07
CA MET A 290 -9.14 -8.04 17.18
C MET A 290 -7.92 -8.85 16.72
N LYS A 291 -8.00 -9.54 15.58
CA LYS A 291 -6.85 -10.25 14.98
C LYS A 291 -5.71 -9.27 14.69
N LYS A 292 -6.02 -8.13 14.07
CA LYS A 292 -5.04 -7.09 13.75
C LYS A 292 -4.37 -6.53 15.00
N ILE A 293 -5.14 -6.22 16.04
CA ILE A 293 -4.60 -5.75 17.33
C ILE A 293 -3.65 -6.80 17.93
N MET A 294 -4.04 -8.08 17.93
CA MET A 294 -3.16 -9.14 18.43
C MET A 294 -1.89 -9.33 17.60
N GLU A 295 -1.97 -9.18 16.28
CA GLU A 295 -0.81 -9.22 15.39
C GLU A 295 0.14 -8.05 15.65
N ASP A 296 -0.39 -6.83 15.78
CA ASP A 296 0.38 -5.63 16.11
C ASP A 296 1.05 -5.76 17.49
N GLU A 297 0.35 -6.31 18.49
CA GLU A 297 0.93 -6.59 19.81
C GLU A 297 2.06 -7.64 19.74
N LYS A 298 1.88 -8.73 18.98
CA LYS A 298 2.93 -9.73 18.76
C LYS A 298 4.16 -9.11 18.11
N MET A 299 3.96 -8.29 17.08
CA MET A 299 5.03 -7.57 16.38
C MET A 299 5.75 -6.58 17.30
N ALA A 300 5.01 -5.86 18.15
CA ALA A 300 5.58 -4.96 19.15
C ALA A 300 6.44 -5.74 20.17
N ARG A 301 5.97 -6.90 20.65
CA ARG A 301 6.73 -7.78 21.56
C ARG A 301 8.03 -8.28 20.91
N TYR A 302 7.96 -8.81 19.69
CA TYR A 302 9.16 -9.28 18.98
C TYR A 302 10.17 -8.15 18.70
N THR A 303 9.67 -6.97 18.35
CA THR A 303 10.51 -5.78 18.13
C THR A 303 11.18 -5.34 19.43
N ALA A 304 10.46 -5.36 20.56
CA ALA A 304 11.01 -5.03 21.87
C ALA A 304 12.07 -6.06 22.32
N GLU A 305 11.81 -7.35 22.10
CA GLU A 305 12.78 -8.42 22.37
C GLU A 305 14.04 -8.29 21.50
N ALA A 306 13.89 -8.03 20.20
CA ALA A 306 15.01 -7.81 19.29
C ALA A 306 15.88 -6.62 19.76
N LYS A 307 15.26 -5.50 20.13
CA LYS A 307 15.97 -4.34 20.72
C LYS A 307 16.69 -4.71 22.01
N ARG A 308 16.09 -5.52 22.89
CA ARG A 308 16.74 -6.00 24.12
C ARG A 308 17.96 -6.88 23.81
N ARG A 309 17.83 -7.84 22.89
CA ARG A 309 18.95 -8.71 22.46
C ARG A 309 20.09 -7.89 21.86
N MET A 310 19.79 -6.92 21.01
CA MET A 310 20.78 -6.02 20.42
C MET A 310 21.53 -5.21 21.49
N LYS A 311 20.81 -4.65 22.49
CA LYS A 311 21.45 -3.93 23.60
C LYS A 311 22.38 -4.82 24.43
N ILE A 312 21.98 -6.08 24.66
CA ILE A 312 22.82 -7.06 25.38
C ILE A 312 24.07 -7.39 24.56
N GLN A 313 23.95 -7.61 23.24
CA GLN A 313 25.09 -7.84 22.35
C GLN A 313 26.04 -6.65 22.37
N TYR A 314 25.53 -5.43 22.17
CA TYR A 314 26.33 -4.21 22.20
C TYR A 314 27.08 -4.04 23.54
N ARG A 315 26.43 -4.35 24.67
CA ARG A 315 27.08 -4.33 25.98
C ARG A 315 28.22 -5.35 26.07
N LYS A 316 28.01 -6.58 25.61
CA LYS A 316 29.06 -7.62 25.58
C LYS A 316 30.22 -7.22 24.67
N ASP A 317 29.94 -6.62 23.53
CA ASP A 317 30.97 -6.16 22.59
C ASP A 317 31.81 -5.03 23.21
N LEU A 318 31.16 -4.09 23.91
CA LEU A 318 31.84 -3.04 24.67
C LEU A 318 32.70 -3.61 25.82
N GLU A 319 32.16 -4.55 26.59
CA GLU A 319 32.91 -5.23 27.67
C GLU A 319 34.16 -5.93 27.09
N SER A 320 34.01 -6.66 25.98
CA SER A 320 35.12 -7.28 25.26
C SER A 320 36.17 -6.28 24.77
N LEU A 321 35.75 -5.13 24.23
CA LEU A 321 36.67 -4.06 23.80
C LEU A 321 37.42 -3.43 24.99
N ILE A 322 36.73 -3.23 26.11
CA ILE A 322 37.32 -2.73 27.35
C ILE A 322 38.36 -3.73 27.88
N GLU A 323 38.01 -5.01 27.98
CA GLU A 323 38.92 -6.08 28.38
C GLU A 323 40.13 -6.17 27.45
N HIS A 324 39.92 -6.10 26.13
CA HIS A 324 41.00 -6.09 25.15
C HIS A 324 41.95 -4.90 25.38
N ARG A 325 41.40 -3.71 25.66
CA ARG A 325 42.19 -2.52 25.98
C ARG A 325 42.95 -2.66 27.30
N HIS A 326 42.35 -3.28 28.32
CA HIS A 326 43.04 -3.62 29.56
C HIS A 326 44.20 -4.59 29.33
N ARG A 327 44.00 -5.66 28.57
CA ARG A 327 45.07 -6.62 28.21
C ARG A 327 46.22 -5.95 27.46
N ILE A 328 45.93 -5.01 26.56
CA ILE A 328 46.98 -4.21 25.89
C ILE A 328 47.75 -3.38 26.90
N ARG A 329 47.06 -2.67 27.80
CA ARG A 329 47.71 -1.85 28.85
C ARG A 329 48.57 -2.69 29.79
N GLU A 330 48.06 -3.84 30.25
CA GLU A 330 48.80 -4.76 31.10
C GLU A 330 50.06 -5.29 30.41
N LYS A 331 49.97 -5.66 29.12
CA LYS A 331 51.13 -6.06 28.32
C LYS A 331 52.14 -4.93 28.20
N GLU A 332 51.68 -3.69 28.07
CA GLU A 332 52.56 -2.53 27.96
C GLU A 332 53.24 -2.19 29.30
N ILE A 333 52.49 -2.22 30.41
CA ILE A 333 53.06 -2.07 31.76
C ILE A 333 54.11 -3.15 32.02
N ALA A 334 53.81 -4.41 31.70
CA ALA A 334 54.75 -5.51 31.87
C ALA A 334 56.01 -5.35 31.00
N ARG A 335 55.92 -4.73 29.81
CA ARG A 335 57.10 -4.38 28.99
C ARG A 335 57.92 -3.27 29.64
N ILE A 336 57.26 -2.20 30.11
CA ILE A 336 57.93 -1.09 30.80
C ILE A 336 58.62 -1.59 32.06
N GLU A 337 57.98 -2.45 32.87
CA GLU A 337 58.58 -3.05 34.06
C GLU A 337 59.80 -3.93 33.73
N LYS A 338 59.78 -4.67 32.61
CA LYS A 338 60.94 -5.44 32.16
C LYS A 338 62.09 -4.52 31.78
N ILE A 339 61.82 -3.46 31.02
CA ILE A 339 62.82 -2.46 30.64
C ILE A 339 63.41 -1.80 31.90
N ALA A 340 62.56 -1.42 32.87
CA ALA A 340 63.01 -0.82 34.12
C ALA A 340 63.88 -1.78 34.95
N LYS A 341 63.53 -3.07 35.03
CA LYS A 341 64.35 -4.08 35.70
C LYS A 341 65.68 -4.33 34.99
N GLU A 342 65.69 -4.30 33.66
CA GLU A 342 66.92 -4.41 32.87
C GLU A 342 67.82 -3.18 33.06
N GLN A 343 67.25 -1.98 33.08
CA GLN A 343 67.96 -0.74 33.39
C GLN A 343 68.54 -0.76 34.80
N GLN A 344 67.76 -1.14 35.82
CA GLN A 344 68.26 -1.28 37.19
C GLN A 344 69.41 -2.31 37.29
N ARG A 345 69.34 -3.42 36.53
CA ARG A 345 70.46 -4.38 36.48
C ARG A 345 71.70 -3.79 35.83
N LEU A 346 71.55 -3.02 34.76
CA LEU A 346 72.68 -2.34 34.11
C LEU A 346 73.29 -1.28 35.04
N GLU A 347 72.47 -0.47 35.70
CA GLU A 347 72.92 0.53 36.69
C GLU A 347 73.67 -0.11 37.86
N LEU A 348 73.19 -1.26 38.38
CA LEU A 348 73.91 -2.01 39.42
C LEU A 348 75.27 -2.53 38.93
N LEU A 349 75.34 -3.08 37.71
CA LEU A 349 76.60 -3.54 37.12
C LEU A 349 77.58 -2.40 36.82
N GLU A 350 77.08 -1.21 36.45
CA GLU A 350 77.91 -0.01 36.28
C GLU A 350 78.39 0.52 37.63
N ALA A 351 77.54 0.51 38.66
CA ALA A 351 77.92 0.89 40.01
C ALA A 351 78.97 -0.07 40.61
N GLU A 352 78.85 -1.38 40.35
CA GLU A 352 79.86 -2.38 40.75
C GLU A 352 81.19 -2.14 40.02
N ARG A 353 81.17 -1.92 38.69
CA ARG A 353 82.38 -1.56 37.93
C ARG A 353 83.02 -0.27 38.43
N ALA A 354 82.24 0.77 38.70
CA ALA A 354 82.75 2.02 39.26
C ALA A 354 83.38 1.84 40.65
N LYS A 355 82.81 0.96 41.50
CA LYS A 355 83.42 0.58 42.79
C LYS A 355 84.72 -0.18 42.61
N GLU A 356 84.80 -1.11 41.66
CA GLU A 356 86.02 -1.86 41.34
C GLU A 356 87.13 -0.94 40.80
N GLU A 357 86.80 -0.04 39.88
CA GLU A 357 87.72 0.96 39.34
C GLU A 357 88.21 1.92 40.44
N ARG A 358 87.33 2.36 41.35
CA ARG A 358 87.73 3.16 42.53
C ARG A 358 88.68 2.39 43.45
N LYS A 359 88.40 1.11 43.72
CA LYS A 359 89.28 0.24 44.52
C LYS A 359 90.64 0.03 43.84
N GLN A 360 90.68 -0.14 42.52
CA GLN A 360 91.92 -0.26 41.74
C GLN A 360 92.73 1.05 41.75
N LEU A 361 92.08 2.20 41.56
CA LEU A 361 92.73 3.51 41.65
C LEU A 361 93.32 3.76 43.04
N LEU A 362 92.60 3.38 44.10
CA LEU A 362 93.12 3.41 45.47
C LEU A 362 94.33 2.48 45.62
N MET A 363 94.29 1.24 45.11
CA MET A 363 95.44 0.33 45.18
C MET A 363 96.69 0.86 44.45
N ILE A 364 96.53 1.52 43.31
CA ILE A 364 97.66 2.04 42.52
C ILE A 364 98.26 3.30 43.17
N HIS A 365 97.42 4.18 43.72
CA HIS A 365 97.86 5.51 44.14
C HIS A 365 97.96 5.73 45.66
N ALA A 366 97.50 4.77 46.49
CA ALA A 366 97.51 4.91 47.95
C ALA A 366 98.89 5.25 48.53
N ALA A 367 99.97 4.67 47.99
CA ALA A 367 101.33 4.90 48.47
C ALA A 367 101.82 6.34 48.22
N ASN A 368 101.39 6.97 47.11
CA ASN A 368 101.89 8.28 46.68
C ASN A 368 101.05 9.46 47.20
N ILE A 369 99.79 9.22 47.55
CA ILE A 369 98.82 10.28 47.90
C ILE A 369 98.47 10.27 49.40
N ALA A 370 99.10 9.38 50.19
CA ALA A 370 98.77 9.16 51.60
C ALA A 370 98.70 10.44 52.47
N ASN A 371 99.53 11.44 52.17
CA ASN A 371 99.61 12.70 52.93
C ASN A 371 98.72 13.82 52.40
N PHE A 372 98.08 13.65 51.23
CA PHE A 372 97.29 14.70 50.56
C PHE A 372 95.81 14.31 50.35
N LEU A 373 95.42 13.08 50.70
CA LEU A 373 94.05 12.59 50.53
C LEU A 373 93.15 13.03 51.69
N ASN A 374 91.98 13.59 51.37
CA ASN A 374 90.97 13.95 52.37
C ASN A 374 90.12 12.74 52.76
N ARG A 375 90.32 12.20 53.97
CA ARG A 375 89.70 10.95 54.45
C ARG A 375 88.17 10.96 54.40
N ALA A 376 87.52 12.12 54.54
CA ALA A 376 86.06 12.26 54.45
C ALA A 376 85.44 11.88 53.10
N THR A 377 86.25 11.60 52.06
CA THR A 377 85.77 11.24 50.70
C THR A 377 85.83 9.74 50.40
N LEU A 378 86.37 8.94 51.31
CA LEU A 378 86.43 7.49 51.22
C LEU A 378 85.17 6.87 51.83
N THR A 379 84.70 5.77 51.24
CA THR A 379 83.69 4.92 51.89
C THR A 379 84.35 4.05 52.96
N ALA A 380 83.60 3.58 53.98
CA ALA A 380 84.16 2.80 55.08
C ALA A 380 84.99 1.57 54.63
N GLU A 381 84.57 0.90 53.54
CA GLU A 381 85.34 -0.20 52.92
C GLU A 381 86.64 0.28 52.25
N GLU A 382 86.64 1.48 51.66
CA GLU A 382 87.81 2.08 51.00
C GLU A 382 88.83 2.60 52.02
N GLU A 383 88.37 3.05 53.20
CA GLU A 383 89.23 3.43 54.33
C GLU A 383 89.98 2.22 54.91
N GLU A 384 89.33 1.07 55.09
CA GLU A 384 89.97 -0.16 55.55
C GLU A 384 91.06 -0.65 54.58
N ILE A 385 90.78 -0.66 53.27
CA ILE A 385 91.75 -1.05 52.23
C ILE A 385 92.95 -0.10 52.21
N PHE A 386 92.71 1.20 52.39
CA PHE A 386 93.77 2.21 52.43
C PHE A 386 94.67 2.06 53.66
N ASP A 387 94.10 1.78 54.83
CA ASP A 387 94.85 1.53 56.07
C ASP A 387 95.70 0.24 56.00
N GLU A 388 95.19 -0.82 55.34
CA GLU A 388 95.96 -2.05 55.09
C GLU A 388 97.16 -1.80 54.15
N LEU A 389 97.00 -0.97 53.12
CA LEU A 389 98.06 -0.66 52.16
C LEU A 389 99.15 0.24 52.75
N ILE A 390 98.80 1.19 53.63
CA ILE A 390 99.78 2.00 54.38
C ILE A 390 100.58 1.12 55.35
N LYS A 391 99.92 0.20 56.07
CA LYS A 391 100.60 -0.75 56.98
C LYS A 391 101.54 -1.71 56.23
N LYS A 392 101.18 -2.16 55.02
CA LYS A 392 102.07 -2.98 54.18
C LYS A 392 103.31 -2.23 53.72
N ASN A 393 103.20 -0.95 53.34
CA ASN A 393 104.35 -0.15 52.90
C ASN A 393 105.25 0.31 54.05
N GLN A 394 104.73 0.51 55.27
CA GLN A 394 105.56 0.79 56.46
C GLN A 394 106.41 -0.41 56.91
N ASN A 395 106.07 -1.63 56.48
CA ASN A 395 106.82 -2.85 56.78
C ASN A 395 107.86 -3.22 55.70
N SER A 396 107.85 -2.59 54.51
CA SER A 396 108.84 -2.84 53.45
C SER A 396 110.07 -1.92 53.50
N ASP A 397 110.01 -0.81 54.23
CA ASP A 397 111.10 0.18 54.33
C ASP A 397 111.98 0.05 55.60
N ASN A 398 111.92 -1.08 56.32
CA ASN A 398 112.66 -1.32 57.58
C ASN A 398 113.58 -2.56 57.59
N ILE A 399 113.95 -3.11 56.43
CA ILE A 399 114.97 -4.16 56.31
C ILE A 399 115.91 -3.86 55.13
N ASP A 400 116.64 -2.74 55.21
CA ASP A 400 117.92 -2.57 54.50
C ASP A 400 118.64 -1.32 55.03
N SER A 401 119.47 -1.51 56.07
CA SER A 401 120.71 -0.74 56.40
C SER A 401 121.06 -0.78 57.90
N THR A 402 121.83 -1.78 58.32
CA THR A 402 122.93 -1.59 59.30
C THR A 402 123.93 -2.74 59.20
N ASP A 403 125.14 -2.39 58.78
CA ASP A 403 126.31 -3.22 58.54
C ASP A 403 126.99 -3.77 59.80
N VAL A 404 127.44 -5.03 59.70
CA VAL A 404 128.82 -5.56 59.87
C VAL A 404 129.76 -4.98 60.96
N ASN A 405 130.14 -5.86 61.91
CA ASN A 405 131.42 -6.04 62.66
C ASN A 405 131.10 -6.54 64.10
N GLU A 406 131.76 -7.48 64.78
CA GLU A 406 133.06 -8.15 64.64
C GLU A 406 133.11 -9.35 65.63
N THR A 407 133.79 -10.43 65.24
CA THR A 407 134.61 -11.37 66.06
C THR A 407 134.11 -11.96 67.40
N THR A 408 133.68 -13.24 67.38
CA THR A 408 134.48 -14.41 67.83
C THR A 408 133.88 -15.71 67.33
#